data_AF-A0A0M5IRZ9-F1
#
_entry.id   AF-A0A0M5IRZ9-F1
#
_cell.length_a   1.000
_cell.length_b   1.000
_cell.length_c   1.000
_cell.angle_alpha   90.00
_cell.angle_beta   90.00
_cell.angle_gamma   90.00
#
_symmetry.space_group_name_H-M   'P 1'
#
loop_
_entity.id
_entity.type
_entity.pdbx_description
1 polymer ?
#
loop_
_entity_poly.entity_id
_entity_poly.type
_entity_poly.pdbx_seq_one_letter_code
_entity_poly.pdbx_strand_id
1 'polypeptide(L)' 'MTALDRLGGPDDVAEVVAFLASDAARWITGQTLDASGGLFLGPRV' A
#
# COMPACT_ATOMS: atom_id res chain seq x y z
N MET A 1 -15.63 -1.11 -3.93
CA MET A 1 -15.14 -0.05 -4.83
C MET A 1 -14.18 0.78 -3.99
N THR A 2 -12.89 0.69 -4.26
CA THR A 2 -11.84 1.36 -3.48
C THR A 2 -11.70 2.82 -3.91
N ALA A 3 -10.80 3.61 -3.29
CA ALA A 3 -10.12 4.70 -4.01
C ALA A 3 -9.35 4.07 -5.22
N LEU A 4 -8.57 4.71 -6.06
CA LEU A 4 -7.96 4.07 -7.27
C LEU A 4 -8.85 3.39 -8.36
N ASP A 5 -10.08 2.92 -8.08
CA ASP A 5 -11.08 2.38 -9.03
C ASP A 5 -10.60 1.26 -9.96
N ARG A 6 -9.75 0.38 -9.43
CA ARG A 6 -9.27 -0.81 -10.12
C ARG A 6 -8.99 -1.95 -9.14
N LEU A 7 -8.93 -3.16 -9.66
CA LEU A 7 -8.39 -4.28 -8.88
C LEU A 7 -6.88 -4.07 -8.67
N GLY A 8 -6.40 -4.41 -7.48
CA GLY A 8 -4.96 -4.54 -7.23
C GLY A 8 -4.40 -5.79 -7.89
N GLY A 9 -3.14 -5.72 -8.31
CA GLY A 9 -2.34 -6.84 -8.78
C GLY A 9 -1.22 -7.19 -7.79
N PRO A 10 -0.52 -8.32 -8.00
CA PRO A 10 0.61 -8.72 -7.15
C PRO A 10 1.70 -7.65 -7.04
N ASP A 11 1.98 -6.94 -8.14
CA ASP A 11 3.02 -5.93 -8.20
C ASP A 11 2.73 -4.72 -7.29
N ASP A 12 1.45 -4.37 -7.09
CA ASP A 12 1.06 -3.27 -6.19
C ASP A 12 1.49 -3.54 -4.74
N VAL A 13 1.53 -4.80 -4.31
CA VAL A 13 2.00 -5.20 -2.97
C VAL A 13 3.52 -5.39 -2.99
N ALA A 14 4.06 -6.00 -4.05
CA ALA A 14 5.48 -6.29 -4.17
C ALA A 14 6.33 -5.01 -4.12
N GLU A 15 5.90 -3.93 -4.76
CA GLU A 15 6.62 -2.65 -4.74
C GLU A 15 6.62 -2.01 -3.34
N VAL A 16 5.53 -2.11 -2.59
CA VAL A 16 5.47 -1.63 -1.19
C VAL A 16 6.45 -2.42 -0.31
N VAL A 17 6.50 -3.75 -0.47
CA VAL A 17 7.45 -4.61 0.25
C VAL A 17 8.90 -4.29 -0.14
N ALA A 18 9.17 -4.12 -1.43
CA ALA A 18 10.50 -3.77 -1.94
C ALA A 18 10.99 -2.44 -1.36
N PHE A 19 10.11 -1.43 -1.27
CA PHE A 19 10.41 -0.17 -0.60
C PHE A 19 10.79 -0.39 0.87
N LEU A 20 9.98 -1.13 1.63
CA LEU A 20 10.24 -1.38 3.06
C LEU A 20 11.51 -2.19 3.31
N ALA A 21 11.89 -3.06 2.37
CA ALA A 21 13.12 -3.83 2.44
C ALA A 21 14.37 -3.04 2.02
N SER A 22 14.21 -1.84 1.46
CA SER A 22 15.32 -1.02 0.96
C SER A 22 15.93 -0.11 2.04
N ASP A 23 17.14 0.39 1.78
CA ASP A 23 17.84 1.35 2.65
C ASP A 23 17.08 2.68 2.83
N ALA A 24 16.15 2.99 1.93
CA ALA A 24 15.30 4.17 2.04
C ALA A 24 14.36 4.09 3.26
N ALA A 25 13.98 2.88 3.68
CA ALA A 25 13.09 2.64 4.81
C ALA A 25 13.83 2.35 6.13
N ARG A 26 15.17 2.51 6.20
CA ARG A 26 16.01 2.09 7.35
C ARG A 26 15.63 2.65 8.74
N TRP A 27 14.78 3.67 8.79
CA TRP A 27 14.32 4.30 10.04
C TRP A 27 12.83 4.06 10.32
N ILE A 28 12.17 3.20 9.54
CA ILE A 28 10.77 2.83 9.69
C ILE A 28 10.72 1.46 10.37
N THR A 29 10.00 1.37 11.50
CA THR A 29 9.79 0.11 12.21
C THR A 29 8.45 0.10 12.93
N GLY A 30 7.89 -1.10 13.16
CA GLY A 30 6.64 -1.30 13.88
C GLY A 30 5.38 -0.74 13.18
N GLN A 31 5.45 -0.46 11.88
CA GLN A 31 4.33 0.09 11.13
C GLN A 31 3.60 -0.99 10.32
N THR A 32 2.29 -0.83 10.21
CA THR A 32 1.45 -1.56 9.26
C THR A 32 1.05 -0.61 8.15
N LEU A 33 1.32 -0.98 6.89
CA LEU A 33 0.93 -0.21 5.72
C LEU A 33 -0.23 -0.89 4.99
N ASP A 34 -1.31 -0.14 4.78
CA ASP A 34 -2.46 -0.61 4.01
C ASP A 34 -2.24 -0.38 2.50
N ALA A 35 -2.00 -1.47 1.77
CA ALA A 35 -1.84 -1.47 0.31
C ALA A 35 -3.14 -1.91 -0.41
N SER A 36 -4.30 -1.47 0.07
CA SER A 36 -5.61 -1.95 -0.40
C SER A 36 -6.21 -1.15 -1.55
N GLY A 37 -5.49 -0.17 -2.10
CA GLY A 37 -6.05 0.83 -3.01
C GLY A 37 -7.06 1.76 -2.33
N GLY A 38 -7.08 1.84 -0.99
CA GLY A 38 -7.96 2.70 -0.22
C GLY A 38 -9.31 2.07 0.10
N LEU A 39 -9.35 0.76 0.34
CA LEU A 39 -10.56 0.02 0.71
C LEU A 39 -11.22 0.56 1.99
N PHE A 40 -10.42 1.07 2.92
CA PHE A 40 -10.89 1.56 4.22
C PHE A 40 -11.05 3.08 4.31
N LEU A 41 -10.81 3.82 3.22
CA LEU A 41 -10.89 5.29 3.20
C LEU A 41 -12.33 5.83 3.09
N GLY A 42 -13.32 4.96 2.88
CA GLY A 42 -14.72 5.34 2.67
C GLY A 42 -15.05 5.60 1.19
N PRO A 43 -16.33 5.88 0.88
CA PRO A 43 -16.78 6.08 -0.48
C PRO A 43 -16.12 7.32 -1.09
N ARG A 44 -15.88 7.28 -2.41
CA ARG A 44 -15.48 8.47 -3.16
C ARG A 44 -16.66 9.44 -3.16
N VAL A 45 -16.50 10.58 -2.49
CA VAL A 45 -17.43 11.72 -2.57
C VAL A 45 -17.15 12.55 -3.81
#